data_AF-A0AAD6J0J2-F1
#
_entry.id   AF-A0AAD6J0J2-F1
#
_cell.length_a   1.000
_cell.length_b   1.000
_cell.length_c   1.000
_cell.angle_alpha   90.00
_cell.angle_beta   90.00
_cell.angle_gamma   90.00
#
_symmetry.space_group_name_H-M   'P 1'
#
loop_
_entity.id
_entity.type
_entity.pdbx_description
1 polymer ?
#
loop_
_entity_poly.entity_id
_entity_poly.type
_entity_poly.pdbx_seq_one_letter_code
_entity_poly.pdbx_strand_id
1 'polypeptide(L)'
;MPGTSRYPTMPQPVTYTHVVETPRSEEEPLLPNTYYDVNQSSSTLGSQAFDPSRKRIHTPAALYPVRGIIYLYYNPVLWKVVGPRVVPCLILSGCVTAVLFLLLYLPLAAIMSFLSGPVALINAAITILTLSANLNSILCENFLLEESLVNMFDAVLLLEKHQDLVNEGQEVDTTAPNVVSALGAYKLSPNLRASFRVICEYIFFLPVSFLPLIGPFIFLAIQGNRAGPIAHYWYFRLKRMDKKQQKAFIKNYHWSYLNFGTVALGLQFIPILSILIAFTNAIGAALWAIRLEYRERKHRQASNSNITQHIVERLRTLTAMPPFSIFRQPNTAFPTSSLPNLTSKSLLKKWWVTTSSLPMWKSAKNITITYTAVPSSPSAIDDMIHYQARSSTASPAPVKSIHGVDYPLTDDPTSLSYKWRGKGWLMIATSRWQVVGYGGRDVKELHGVLEGVEWVVTYFEKSLFTPAGLDIMTVDKDGVDGDSFSTIQEGLKESGSSLLAELQEKMFDIPRD
;
A
#
# COMPACT_ATOMS: atom_id res chain seq x y z
N MET A 1 -36.45 41.42 -1.01
CA MET A 1 -36.75 39.97 -0.91
C MET A 1 -35.42 39.21 -0.90
N PRO A 2 -35.14 38.38 0.12
CA PRO A 2 -33.92 37.58 0.18
C PRO A 2 -34.16 36.19 -0.43
N GLY A 3 -33.24 35.75 -1.28
CA GLY A 3 -33.15 34.36 -1.77
C GLY A 3 -31.88 33.73 -1.22
N THR A 4 -32.04 32.78 -0.30
CA THR A 4 -30.98 32.01 0.34
C THR A 4 -30.51 30.87 -0.56
N SER A 5 -29.21 30.81 -0.87
CA SER A 5 -28.54 29.56 -1.23
C SER A 5 -27.43 29.30 -0.22
N ARG A 6 -27.71 28.41 0.73
CA ARG A 6 -26.73 27.83 1.67
C ARG A 6 -26.27 26.50 1.09
N TYR A 7 -25.04 26.46 0.58
CA TYR A 7 -24.25 25.24 0.57
C TYR A 7 -22.94 25.55 1.30
N PRO A 8 -22.66 24.92 2.46
CA PRO A 8 -21.31 24.90 2.98
C PRO A 8 -20.45 23.96 2.12
N THR A 9 -19.26 24.45 1.81
CA THR A 9 -18.13 23.81 1.13
C THR A 9 -17.84 22.40 1.65
N MET A 10 -17.51 21.47 0.74
CA MET A 10 -17.04 20.13 1.09
C MET A 10 -15.76 20.21 1.93
N PRO A 11 -15.64 19.46 3.04
CA PRO A 11 -14.35 19.22 3.66
C PRO A 11 -13.57 18.17 2.85
N GLN A 12 -12.33 18.53 2.51
CA GLN A 12 -11.31 17.64 1.95
C GLN A 12 -11.07 16.44 2.88
N PRO A 13 -10.74 15.23 2.37
CA PRO A 13 -10.42 14.09 3.21
C PRO A 13 -9.15 14.38 4.01
N VAL A 14 -9.27 14.40 5.33
CA VAL A 14 -8.17 14.52 6.28
C VAL A 14 -7.36 13.22 6.25
N THR A 15 -6.08 13.33 5.93
CA THR A 15 -5.07 12.28 6.07
C THR A 15 -4.94 11.90 7.54
N TYR A 16 -5.25 10.65 7.89
CA TYR A 16 -5.02 10.14 9.25
C TYR A 16 -3.54 9.82 9.42
N THR A 17 -2.78 10.79 9.91
CA THR A 17 -1.50 10.56 10.59
C THR A 17 -1.78 10.10 12.02
N HIS A 18 -1.14 8.99 12.40
CA HIS A 18 -1.13 8.50 13.78
C HIS A 18 -0.41 9.47 14.72
N VAL A 19 -0.74 9.31 16.01
CA VAL A 19 0.06 9.56 17.23
C VAL A 19 -0.53 10.64 18.14
N VAL A 20 -1.00 10.18 19.31
CA VAL A 20 -0.77 10.86 20.58
C VAL A 20 -0.31 9.79 21.58
N GLU A 21 0.96 9.86 21.94
CA GLU A 21 1.58 9.19 23.09
C GLU A 21 1.21 9.90 24.40
N THR A 22 1.34 9.19 25.52
CA THR A 22 1.98 9.72 26.73
C THR A 22 2.52 8.53 27.58
N PRO A 23 3.53 8.78 28.43
CA PRO A 23 4.63 7.83 28.66
C PRO A 23 4.37 6.90 29.84
N ARG A 24 4.92 5.68 29.78
CA ARG A 24 5.29 4.94 30.98
C ARG A 24 6.80 4.70 30.92
N SER A 25 7.44 5.21 31.95
CA SER A 25 8.87 5.14 32.25
C SER A 25 9.46 3.74 32.09
N GLU A 26 10.68 3.72 31.54
CA GLU A 26 11.76 2.75 31.71
C GLU A 26 11.44 1.50 32.53
N GLU A 27 11.33 0.35 31.86
CA GLU A 27 11.74 -0.95 32.38
C GLU A 27 12.24 -1.80 31.19
N GLU A 28 13.39 -2.46 31.41
CA GLU A 28 14.10 -3.35 30.49
C GLU A 28 13.20 -4.36 29.74
N PRO A 29 13.66 -4.89 28.59
CA PRO A 29 12.88 -5.83 27.80
C PRO A 29 12.60 -7.13 28.58
N LEU A 30 11.37 -7.28 29.08
CA LEU A 30 10.82 -8.55 29.52
C LEU A 30 10.57 -9.43 28.28
N LEU A 31 11.64 -10.05 27.78
CA LEU A 31 11.73 -11.44 27.31
C LEU A 31 13.00 -11.58 26.43
N PRO A 32 13.85 -12.59 26.66
CA PRO A 32 15.07 -12.80 25.89
C PRO A 32 14.76 -13.20 24.44
N ASN A 33 15.65 -12.79 23.52
CA ASN A 33 15.62 -13.10 22.07
C ASN A 33 15.51 -14.60 21.72
N THR A 34 15.63 -15.49 22.69
CA THR A 34 15.48 -16.94 22.56
C THR A 34 14.04 -17.42 22.32
N TYR A 35 13.02 -16.55 22.39
CA TYR A 35 11.64 -16.94 22.05
C TYR A 35 11.37 -16.99 20.54
N TYR A 36 12.23 -16.38 19.72
CA TYR A 36 12.01 -16.27 18.26
C TYR A 36 12.70 -17.36 17.42
N ASP A 37 13.59 -18.17 17.99
CA ASP A 37 14.35 -19.19 17.23
C ASP A 37 13.74 -20.61 17.26
N VAL A 38 12.78 -20.91 18.13
CA VAL A 38 12.34 -22.31 18.36
C VAL A 38 11.42 -22.86 17.27
N ASN A 39 10.84 -22.03 16.38
CA ASN A 39 9.83 -22.50 15.42
C ASN A 39 10.20 -22.35 13.93
N GLN A 40 11.48 -22.11 13.59
CA GLN A 40 11.89 -21.99 12.18
C GLN A 40 12.88 -23.04 11.67
N SER A 41 13.25 -24.07 12.43
CA SER A 41 13.98 -25.19 11.81
C SER A 41 13.71 -26.57 12.43
N SER A 42 13.26 -27.46 11.54
CA SER A 42 13.58 -28.90 11.48
C SER A 42 12.77 -29.91 12.33
N SER A 43 11.73 -30.42 11.67
CA SER A 43 11.49 -31.86 11.39
C SER A 43 11.43 -32.89 12.53
N THR A 44 10.32 -33.63 12.59
CA THR A 44 10.34 -35.10 12.39
C THR A 44 8.95 -35.67 12.09
N LEU A 45 8.93 -36.48 11.03
CA LEU A 45 8.07 -37.64 10.76
C LEU A 45 6.77 -37.80 11.57
N GLY A 46 5.62 -37.78 10.89
CA GLY A 46 4.51 -38.67 11.27
C GLY A 46 3.09 -38.11 11.42
N SER A 47 2.82 -36.81 11.17
CA SER A 47 1.44 -36.30 11.30
C SER A 47 0.82 -35.91 9.96
N GLN A 48 -0.21 -36.66 9.53
CA GLN A 48 -1.17 -36.27 8.48
C GLN A 48 -2.12 -35.16 8.96
N ALA A 49 -1.61 -34.12 9.63
CA ALA A 49 -2.41 -33.00 10.10
C ALA A 49 -2.38 -31.86 9.07
N PHE A 50 -3.56 -31.36 8.71
CA PHE A 50 -3.74 -30.21 7.84
C PHE A 50 -3.07 -28.97 8.45
N ASP A 51 -2.05 -28.42 7.77
CA ASP A 51 -1.31 -27.22 8.18
C ASP A 51 -1.82 -25.98 7.40
N PRO A 52 -2.67 -25.13 8.01
CA PRO A 52 -3.18 -23.91 7.38
C PRO A 52 -2.12 -22.81 7.18
N SER A 53 -0.92 -22.95 7.75
CA SER A 53 0.14 -21.94 7.65
C SER A 53 0.90 -21.97 6.31
N ARG A 54 0.85 -23.09 5.58
CA ARG A 54 1.63 -23.34 4.35
C ARG A 54 1.12 -22.71 3.05
N LYS A 55 -0.12 -22.19 2.99
CA LYS A 55 -0.68 -21.51 1.78
C LYS A 55 -1.10 -20.08 2.06
N ARG A 56 -0.17 -19.26 2.54
CA ARG A 56 -0.41 -17.88 3.00
C ARG A 56 -0.44 -16.80 1.91
N ILE A 57 -0.23 -17.16 0.64
CA ILE A 57 -0.24 -16.25 -0.52
C ILE A 57 -1.60 -16.39 -1.23
N HIS A 58 -2.45 -15.36 -1.11
CA HIS A 58 -3.75 -15.20 -1.80
C HIS A 58 -4.84 -16.30 -1.65
N THR A 59 -5.20 -16.78 -0.45
CA THR A 59 -6.50 -17.50 -0.33
C THR A 59 -7.67 -16.52 -0.58
N PRO A 60 -8.58 -16.74 -1.54
CA PRO A 60 -9.78 -15.92 -1.68
C PRO A 60 -10.72 -16.12 -0.49
N ALA A 61 -11.44 -15.07 -0.10
CA ALA A 61 -12.41 -15.16 0.99
C ALA A 61 -13.50 -16.21 0.73
N ALA A 62 -13.83 -16.44 -0.55
CA ALA A 62 -14.73 -17.48 -1.05
C ALA A 62 -14.40 -18.91 -0.58
N LEU A 63 -13.14 -19.21 -0.26
CA LEU A 63 -12.73 -20.57 0.11
C LEU A 63 -12.91 -20.87 1.60
N TYR A 64 -13.12 -19.87 2.45
CA TYR A 64 -13.23 -20.08 3.90
C TYR A 64 -14.45 -20.88 4.35
N PRO A 65 -15.65 -20.72 3.77
CA PRO A 65 -16.78 -21.58 4.08
C PRO A 65 -16.45 -23.07 3.87
N VAL A 66 -15.81 -23.40 2.74
CA VAL A 66 -15.37 -24.77 2.44
C VAL A 66 -14.27 -25.24 3.40
N ARG A 67 -13.31 -24.36 3.73
CA ARG A 67 -12.29 -24.67 4.73
C ARG A 67 -12.89 -24.94 6.11
N GLY A 68 -13.99 -24.29 6.46
CA GLY A 68 -14.71 -24.55 7.69
C GLY A 68 -15.19 -26.00 7.79
N ILE A 69 -15.72 -26.56 6.69
CA ILE A 69 -16.14 -27.97 6.63
C ILE A 69 -14.94 -28.89 6.88
N ILE A 70 -13.83 -28.62 6.19
CA ILE A 70 -12.60 -29.40 6.31
C ILE A 70 -12.05 -29.30 7.75
N TYR A 71 -12.06 -28.09 8.32
CA TYR A 71 -11.56 -27.85 9.67
C TYR A 71 -12.39 -28.55 10.74
N LEU A 72 -13.71 -28.56 10.61
CA LEU A 72 -14.61 -29.30 11.50
C LEU A 72 -14.31 -30.81 11.47
N TYR A 73 -14.02 -31.36 10.29
CA TYR A 73 -13.65 -32.76 10.14
C TYR A 73 -12.36 -33.10 10.89
N TYR A 74 -11.33 -32.25 10.80
CA TYR A 74 -10.04 -32.48 11.47
C TYR A 74 -10.02 -32.13 12.97
N ASN A 75 -11.03 -31.41 13.48
CA ASN A 75 -11.08 -30.98 14.87
C ASN A 75 -12.33 -31.56 15.58
N PRO A 76 -12.30 -32.84 15.97
CA PRO A 76 -13.47 -33.54 16.51
C PRO A 76 -14.02 -32.91 17.80
N VAL A 77 -13.18 -32.19 18.55
CA VAL A 77 -13.56 -31.46 19.76
C VAL A 77 -14.70 -30.46 19.51
N LEU A 78 -14.77 -29.89 18.31
CA LEU A 78 -15.77 -28.88 17.96
C LEU A 78 -17.19 -29.46 17.82
N TRP A 79 -17.33 -30.78 17.61
CA TRP A 79 -18.64 -31.44 17.58
C TRP A 79 -19.38 -31.36 18.92
N LYS A 80 -18.66 -31.12 20.02
CA LYS A 80 -19.27 -30.87 21.34
C LYS A 80 -20.15 -29.61 21.35
N VAL A 81 -19.84 -28.62 20.50
CA VAL A 81 -20.65 -27.40 20.34
C VAL A 81 -21.89 -27.68 19.48
N VAL A 82 -21.74 -28.51 18.45
CA VAL A 82 -22.80 -28.82 17.47
C VAL A 82 -23.87 -29.73 18.07
N GLY A 83 -23.46 -30.83 18.71
CA GLY A 83 -24.33 -31.93 19.14
C GLY A 83 -25.61 -31.51 19.87
N PRO A 84 -25.53 -30.68 20.93
CA PRO A 84 -26.71 -30.25 21.70
C PRO A 84 -27.76 -29.47 20.89
N ARG A 85 -27.38 -28.89 19.74
CA ARG A 85 -28.26 -28.05 18.93
C ARG A 85 -28.86 -28.76 17.73
N VAL A 86 -28.37 -29.97 17.37
CA VAL A 86 -28.84 -30.69 16.17
C VAL A 86 -30.33 -31.00 16.24
N VAL A 87 -30.79 -31.67 17.30
CA VAL A 87 -32.19 -32.09 17.46
C VAL A 87 -33.18 -30.93 17.41
N PRO A 88 -33.06 -29.85 18.23
CA PRO A 88 -34.01 -28.74 18.17
C PRO A 88 -34.01 -28.03 16.82
N CYS A 89 -32.86 -27.90 16.15
CA CYS A 89 -32.80 -27.32 14.82
C CYS A 89 -33.43 -28.21 13.74
N LEU A 90 -33.28 -29.54 13.82
CA LEU A 90 -33.95 -30.47 12.89
C LEU A 90 -35.47 -30.40 13.03
N ILE A 91 -35.98 -30.33 14.26
CA ILE A 91 -37.42 -30.19 14.54
C ILE A 91 -37.93 -28.88 13.92
N LEU A 92 -37.28 -27.75 14.23
CA LEU A 92 -37.66 -26.45 13.68
C LEU A 92 -37.61 -26.45 12.15
N SER A 93 -36.54 -26.99 11.56
CA SER A 93 -36.36 -27.08 10.12
C SER A 93 -37.45 -27.90 9.44
N GLY A 94 -37.81 -29.05 10.03
CA GLY A 94 -38.91 -29.89 9.55
C GLY A 94 -40.25 -29.16 9.59
N CYS A 95 -40.56 -28.50 10.71
CA CYS A 95 -41.80 -27.73 10.87
C CYS A 95 -41.92 -26.59 9.85
N VAL A 96 -40.88 -25.76 9.73
CA VAL A 96 -40.88 -24.62 8.78
C VAL A 96 -41.02 -25.11 7.35
N THR A 97 -40.27 -26.15 6.97
CA THR A 97 -40.34 -26.72 5.62
C THR A 97 -41.73 -27.26 5.32
N ALA A 98 -42.32 -28.03 6.24
CA ALA A 98 -43.67 -28.56 6.09
C ALA A 98 -44.72 -27.46 5.94
N VAL A 99 -44.65 -26.41 6.77
CA VAL A 99 -45.58 -25.26 6.70
C VAL A 99 -45.46 -24.53 5.37
N LEU A 100 -44.23 -24.28 4.88
CA LEU A 100 -44.04 -23.61 3.59
C LEU A 100 -44.55 -24.45 2.42
N PHE A 101 -44.34 -25.77 2.44
CA PHE A 101 -44.91 -26.66 1.42
C PHE A 101 -46.44 -26.66 1.47
N LEU A 102 -47.03 -26.74 2.66
CA LEU A 102 -48.48 -26.78 2.82
C LEU A 102 -49.14 -25.48 2.33
N LEU A 103 -48.54 -24.32 2.62
CA LEU A 103 -49.14 -23.02 2.30
C LEU A 103 -48.78 -22.47 0.92
N LEU A 104 -47.53 -22.68 0.46
CA LEU A 104 -47.00 -21.98 -0.71
C LEU A 104 -46.81 -22.86 -1.93
N TYR A 105 -46.83 -24.20 -1.82
CA TYR A 105 -46.56 -25.08 -2.96
C TYR A 105 -47.57 -24.95 -4.08
N LEU A 106 -48.86 -25.10 -3.78
CA LEU A 106 -49.91 -25.01 -4.80
C LEU A 106 -50.01 -23.61 -5.42
N PRO A 107 -50.03 -22.51 -4.64
CA PRO A 107 -50.04 -21.15 -5.21
C PRO A 107 -48.81 -20.86 -6.08
N LEU A 108 -47.62 -21.24 -5.64
CA LEU A 108 -46.39 -20.98 -6.37
C LEU A 108 -46.29 -21.82 -7.64
N ALA A 109 -46.66 -23.11 -7.57
CA ALA A 109 -46.71 -23.97 -8.74
C ALA A 109 -47.71 -23.46 -9.79
N ALA A 110 -48.87 -22.94 -9.36
CA ALA A 110 -49.84 -22.32 -10.26
C ALA A 110 -49.23 -21.10 -10.97
N ILE A 111 -48.58 -20.18 -10.23
CA ILE A 111 -47.92 -19.01 -10.82
C ILE A 111 -46.80 -19.44 -11.79
N MET A 112 -45.94 -20.38 -11.37
CA MET A 112 -44.83 -20.86 -12.18
C MET A 112 -45.29 -21.64 -13.41
N SER A 113 -46.48 -22.24 -13.40
CA SER A 113 -47.04 -22.94 -14.57
C SER A 113 -47.22 -22.00 -15.76
N PHE A 114 -47.56 -20.73 -15.52
CA PHE A 114 -47.65 -19.70 -16.57
C PHE A 114 -46.30 -19.33 -17.18
N LEU A 115 -45.20 -19.47 -16.42
CA LEU A 115 -43.86 -19.08 -16.87
C LEU A 115 -43.03 -20.26 -17.43
N SER A 116 -43.15 -21.43 -16.82
CA SER A 116 -42.25 -22.59 -17.03
C SER A 116 -42.95 -23.85 -17.54
N GLY A 117 -44.28 -23.82 -17.73
CA GLY A 117 -45.04 -24.94 -18.27
C GLY A 117 -44.96 -26.21 -17.41
N PRO A 118 -44.83 -27.42 -18.00
CA PRO A 118 -44.91 -28.71 -17.29
C PRO A 118 -43.88 -28.91 -16.17
N VAL A 119 -42.75 -28.20 -16.22
CA VAL A 119 -41.66 -28.31 -15.22
C VAL A 119 -41.93 -27.47 -13.96
N ALA A 120 -43.03 -26.70 -13.94
CA ALA A 120 -43.36 -25.78 -12.86
C ALA A 120 -43.52 -26.44 -11.49
N LEU A 121 -44.03 -27.68 -11.43
CA LEU A 121 -44.18 -28.42 -10.17
C LEU A 121 -42.83 -28.71 -9.51
N ILE A 122 -41.81 -29.03 -10.31
CA ILE A 122 -40.45 -29.31 -9.86
C ILE A 122 -39.77 -28.00 -9.47
N ASN A 123 -39.89 -26.96 -10.30
CA ASN A 123 -39.33 -25.64 -10.00
C ASN A 123 -39.92 -25.02 -8.72
N ALA A 124 -41.22 -25.19 -8.50
CA ALA A 124 -41.89 -24.74 -7.28
C ALA A 124 -41.40 -25.51 -6.05
N ALA A 125 -41.20 -26.82 -6.14
CA ALA A 125 -40.65 -27.63 -5.06
C ALA A 125 -39.21 -27.19 -4.70
N ILE A 126 -38.34 -27.01 -5.70
CA ILE A 126 -36.96 -26.53 -5.50
C ILE A 126 -36.95 -25.12 -4.89
N THR A 127 -37.85 -24.24 -5.34
CA THR A 127 -37.96 -22.87 -4.82
C THR A 127 -38.40 -22.88 -3.35
N ILE A 128 -39.36 -23.73 -2.98
CA ILE A 128 -39.79 -23.85 -1.58
C ILE A 128 -38.70 -24.46 -0.71
N LEU A 129 -37.99 -25.49 -1.18
CA LEU A 129 -36.83 -26.02 -0.45
C LEU A 129 -35.80 -24.91 -0.22
N THR A 130 -35.51 -24.11 -1.25
CA THR A 130 -34.58 -22.97 -1.15
C THR A 130 -35.07 -21.90 -0.16
N LEU A 131 -36.35 -21.54 -0.22
CA LEU A 131 -36.98 -20.58 0.70
C LEU A 131 -36.95 -21.10 2.13
N SER A 132 -37.23 -22.39 2.33
CA SER A 132 -37.20 -23.05 3.63
C SER A 132 -35.79 -23.10 4.21
N ALA A 133 -34.76 -23.41 3.40
CA ALA A 133 -33.37 -23.42 3.84
C ALA A 133 -32.93 -22.03 4.34
N ASN A 134 -33.22 -20.98 3.56
CA ASN A 134 -32.89 -19.60 3.93
C ASN A 134 -33.62 -19.16 5.20
N LEU A 135 -34.91 -19.45 5.30
CA LEU A 135 -35.70 -19.11 6.49
C LEU A 135 -35.22 -19.89 7.71
N ASN A 136 -34.90 -21.18 7.56
CA ASN A 136 -34.35 -22.03 8.62
C ASN A 136 -33.00 -21.50 9.11
N SER A 137 -32.11 -21.09 8.22
CA SER A 137 -30.84 -20.47 8.62
C SER A 137 -31.10 -19.20 9.44
N ILE A 138 -31.98 -18.32 8.99
CA ILE A 138 -32.31 -17.09 9.73
C ILE A 138 -32.91 -17.41 11.11
N LEU A 139 -33.86 -18.35 11.20
CA LEU A 139 -34.51 -18.68 12.46
C LEU A 139 -33.58 -19.45 13.41
N CYS A 140 -32.86 -20.45 12.91
CA CYS A 140 -31.93 -21.22 13.72
C CYS A 140 -30.76 -20.35 14.19
N GLU A 141 -30.12 -19.58 13.30
CA GLU A 141 -28.96 -18.74 13.65
C GLU A 141 -29.32 -17.68 14.71
N ASN A 142 -30.49 -17.04 14.60
CA ASN A 142 -30.89 -15.98 15.53
C ASN A 142 -31.53 -16.48 16.84
N PHE A 143 -32.25 -17.61 16.84
CA PHE A 143 -32.98 -18.06 18.03
C PHE A 143 -32.37 -19.28 18.71
N LEU A 144 -31.75 -20.20 17.96
CA LEU A 144 -31.30 -21.49 18.48
C LEU A 144 -29.78 -21.66 18.50
N LEU A 145 -29.02 -20.92 17.69
CA LEU A 145 -27.60 -21.18 17.48
C LEU A 145 -26.70 -19.99 17.86
N GLU A 146 -27.25 -18.82 18.13
CA GLU A 146 -26.51 -17.57 18.34
C GLU A 146 -25.25 -17.73 19.22
N GLU A 147 -25.43 -18.14 20.47
CA GLU A 147 -24.33 -18.41 21.41
C GLU A 147 -23.42 -19.54 20.94
N SER A 148 -23.97 -20.57 20.29
CA SER A 148 -23.19 -21.72 19.82
C SER A 148 -22.30 -21.36 18.64
N LEU A 149 -22.72 -20.44 17.77
CA LEU A 149 -21.91 -19.94 16.66
C LEU A 149 -20.78 -19.04 17.16
N VAL A 150 -21.04 -18.23 18.20
CA VAL A 150 -20.00 -17.45 18.87
C VAL A 150 -18.98 -18.38 19.54
N ASN A 151 -19.44 -19.35 20.31
CA ASN A 151 -18.55 -20.35 20.93
C ASN A 151 -17.78 -21.17 19.89
N MET A 152 -18.39 -21.45 18.73
CA MET A 152 -17.71 -22.10 17.62
C MET A 152 -16.56 -21.22 17.08
N PHE A 153 -16.83 -19.92 16.91
CA PHE A 153 -15.85 -18.95 16.44
C PHE A 153 -14.67 -18.85 17.42
N ASP A 154 -14.96 -18.69 18.71
CA ASP A 154 -13.95 -18.52 19.75
C ASP A 154 -13.17 -19.81 20.04
N ALA A 155 -13.80 -20.99 19.96
CA ALA A 155 -13.08 -22.26 20.04
C ALA A 155 -12.04 -22.40 18.92
N VAL A 156 -12.35 -21.92 17.70
CA VAL A 156 -11.39 -21.90 16.58
C VAL A 156 -10.26 -20.91 16.84
N LEU A 157 -10.56 -19.71 17.36
CA LEU A 157 -9.52 -18.76 17.77
C LEU A 157 -8.58 -19.37 18.82
N LEU A 158 -9.12 -20.08 19.82
CA LEU A 158 -8.31 -20.76 20.84
C LEU A 158 -7.44 -21.87 20.24
N LEU A 159 -7.98 -22.72 19.35
CA LEU A 159 -7.21 -23.76 18.66
C LEU A 159 -6.05 -23.16 17.85
N GLU A 160 -6.27 -22.00 17.25
CA GLU A 160 -5.28 -21.28 16.45
C GLU A 160 -4.41 -20.32 17.28
N LYS A 161 -4.43 -20.43 18.61
CA LYS A 161 -3.60 -19.68 19.56
C LYS A 161 -3.83 -18.16 19.57
N HIS A 162 -5.07 -17.73 19.32
CA HIS A 162 -5.54 -16.34 19.38
C HIS A 162 -6.35 -16.04 20.64
N GLN A 163 -5.85 -16.47 21.80
CA GLN A 163 -6.52 -16.27 23.10
C GLN A 163 -6.63 -14.79 23.49
N ASP A 164 -5.69 -13.96 23.04
CA ASP A 164 -5.72 -12.51 23.19
C ASP A 164 -7.03 -11.91 22.69
N LEU A 165 -7.51 -12.37 21.54
CA LEU A 165 -8.74 -11.89 20.94
C LEU A 165 -9.99 -12.46 21.63
N VAL A 166 -9.95 -13.72 22.08
CA VAL A 166 -11.07 -14.37 22.79
C VAL A 166 -11.31 -13.72 24.16
N ASN A 167 -10.23 -13.35 24.86
CA ASN A 167 -10.28 -12.71 26.17
C ASN A 167 -11.03 -11.36 26.17
N GLU A 168 -11.15 -10.70 25.01
CA GLU A 168 -11.95 -9.47 24.84
C GLU A 168 -13.46 -9.72 24.88
N GLY A 169 -13.90 -10.91 24.43
CA GLY A 169 -15.30 -11.28 24.28
C GLY A 169 -15.85 -12.15 25.40
N GLN A 170 -15.05 -13.07 25.92
CA GLN A 170 -15.44 -13.98 27.00
C GLN A 170 -14.27 -14.37 27.90
N GLU A 171 -14.57 -14.91 29.07
CA GLU A 171 -13.58 -15.49 29.98
C GLU A 171 -13.10 -16.85 29.45
N VAL A 172 -11.81 -17.16 29.69
CA VAL A 172 -11.19 -18.41 29.25
C VAL A 172 -10.58 -19.12 30.45
N ASP A 173 -11.10 -20.31 30.78
CA ASP A 173 -10.55 -21.17 31.81
C ASP A 173 -9.39 -22.00 31.23
N THR A 174 -8.17 -21.61 31.58
CA THR A 174 -6.94 -22.29 31.16
C THR A 174 -6.75 -23.68 31.76
N THR A 175 -7.52 -24.04 32.80
CA THR A 175 -7.44 -25.36 33.47
C THR A 175 -8.36 -26.41 32.85
N ALA A 176 -9.24 -26.00 31.94
CA ALA A 176 -10.23 -26.87 31.34
C ALA A 176 -9.57 -27.94 30.43
N PRO A 177 -10.15 -29.16 30.36
CA PRO A 177 -9.55 -30.29 29.63
C PRO A 177 -9.60 -30.15 28.10
N ASN A 178 -10.40 -29.24 27.57
CA ASN A 178 -10.48 -28.96 26.13
C ASN A 178 -10.93 -27.53 25.83
N VAL A 179 -10.67 -27.05 24.61
CA VAL A 179 -10.94 -25.68 24.17
C VAL A 179 -12.43 -25.27 24.26
N VAL A 180 -13.37 -26.21 24.11
CA VAL A 180 -14.80 -25.91 24.17
C VAL A 180 -15.23 -25.73 25.63
N SER A 181 -14.74 -26.58 26.53
CA SER A 181 -14.96 -26.42 27.98
C SER A 181 -14.20 -25.25 28.59
N ALA A 182 -13.16 -24.74 27.91
CA ALA A 182 -12.42 -23.57 28.34
C ALA A 182 -13.21 -22.27 28.16
N LEU A 183 -14.26 -22.26 27.33
CA LEU A 183 -15.10 -21.09 27.10
C LEU A 183 -16.02 -20.84 28.30
N GLY A 184 -15.92 -19.65 28.89
CA GLY A 184 -16.62 -19.24 30.10
C GLY A 184 -17.71 -18.19 29.87
N ALA A 185 -17.87 -17.29 30.85
CA ALA A 185 -18.91 -16.26 30.79
C ALA A 185 -18.58 -15.17 29.75
N TYR A 186 -19.62 -14.69 29.06
CA TYR A 186 -19.51 -13.62 28.08
C TYR A 186 -19.28 -12.25 28.74
N LYS A 187 -18.23 -11.55 28.30
CA LYS A 187 -17.99 -10.12 28.62
C LYS A 187 -18.72 -9.21 27.65
N LEU A 188 -18.86 -9.66 26.41
CA LEU A 188 -19.61 -9.00 25.35
C LEU A 188 -20.88 -9.79 25.05
N SER A 189 -22.03 -9.10 24.94
CA SER A 189 -23.27 -9.79 24.56
C SER A 189 -23.08 -10.55 23.23
N PRO A 190 -23.44 -11.84 23.14
CA PRO A 190 -23.39 -12.59 21.88
C PRO A 190 -24.51 -12.15 20.93
N ASN A 191 -25.53 -11.45 21.44
CA ASN A 191 -26.76 -11.21 20.68
C ASN A 191 -26.58 -10.36 19.41
N LEU A 192 -26.77 -10.96 18.26
CA LEU A 192 -26.97 -10.39 16.95
C LEU A 192 -28.41 -9.89 16.81
N ARG A 193 -28.63 -8.59 17.05
CA ARG A 193 -29.95 -7.99 16.82
C ARG A 193 -30.32 -8.06 15.34
N ALA A 194 -31.27 -8.93 15.00
CA ALA A 194 -31.91 -8.94 13.70
C ALA A 194 -32.52 -7.56 13.42
N SER A 195 -32.04 -6.89 12.37
CA SER A 195 -32.63 -5.62 11.97
C SER A 195 -33.90 -5.91 11.16
N PHE A 196 -35.03 -5.30 11.53
CA PHE A 196 -36.28 -5.39 10.75
C PHE A 196 -36.07 -5.09 9.26
N ARG A 197 -35.13 -4.18 8.97
CA ARG A 197 -34.66 -3.87 7.62
C ARG A 197 -34.19 -5.10 6.84
N VAL A 198 -33.56 -6.07 7.50
CA VAL A 198 -33.08 -7.31 6.87
C VAL A 198 -34.22 -8.13 6.32
N ILE A 199 -35.28 -8.26 7.11
CA ILE A 199 -36.49 -8.98 6.74
C ILE A 199 -37.20 -8.24 5.58
N CYS A 200 -37.34 -6.91 5.66
CA CYS A 200 -37.95 -6.13 4.59
C CYS A 200 -37.19 -6.24 3.26
N GLU A 201 -35.86 -6.12 3.29
CA GLU A 201 -35.03 -6.27 2.09
C GLU A 201 -35.10 -7.70 1.54
N TYR A 202 -35.17 -8.73 2.40
CA TYR A 202 -35.37 -10.12 1.97
C TYR A 202 -36.68 -10.28 1.20
N ILE A 203 -37.79 -9.79 1.76
CA ILE A 203 -39.12 -9.83 1.12
C ILE A 203 -39.11 -9.04 -0.19
N PHE A 204 -38.46 -7.88 -0.21
CA PHE A 204 -38.36 -7.03 -1.40
C PHE A 204 -37.61 -7.70 -2.55
N PHE A 205 -36.52 -8.43 -2.27
CA PHE A 205 -35.72 -9.13 -3.29
C PHE A 205 -36.18 -10.56 -3.59
N LEU A 206 -37.09 -11.12 -2.79
CA LEU A 206 -37.64 -12.47 -3.01
C LEU A 206 -38.17 -12.68 -4.44
N PRO A 207 -38.89 -11.74 -5.09
CA PRO A 207 -39.37 -11.93 -6.46
C PRO A 207 -38.27 -12.17 -7.50
N VAL A 208 -37.04 -11.71 -7.25
CA VAL A 208 -35.89 -11.95 -8.14
C VAL A 208 -35.61 -13.45 -8.28
N SER A 209 -35.86 -14.23 -7.22
CA SER A 209 -35.66 -15.69 -7.24
C SER A 209 -36.62 -16.43 -8.17
N PHE A 210 -37.73 -15.80 -8.58
CA PHE A 210 -38.73 -16.41 -9.47
C PHE A 210 -38.29 -16.43 -10.94
N LEU A 211 -37.23 -15.71 -11.31
CA LEU A 211 -36.65 -15.80 -12.65
C LEU A 211 -35.94 -17.15 -12.79
N PRO A 212 -36.40 -18.03 -13.71
CA PRO A 212 -35.80 -19.35 -13.86
C PRO A 212 -34.34 -19.24 -14.29
N LEU A 213 -33.51 -20.19 -13.84
CA LEU A 213 -32.07 -20.33 -14.11
C LEU A 213 -31.17 -19.22 -13.54
N ILE A 214 -31.53 -17.94 -13.66
CA ILE A 214 -30.65 -16.81 -13.32
C ILE A 214 -31.04 -16.16 -11.99
N GLY A 215 -32.33 -16.13 -11.66
CA GLY A 215 -32.89 -15.49 -10.47
C GLY A 215 -32.25 -15.96 -9.15
N PRO A 216 -32.14 -17.28 -8.90
CA PRO A 216 -31.51 -17.80 -7.69
C PRO A 216 -30.06 -17.34 -7.51
N PHE A 217 -29.26 -17.25 -8.58
CA PHE A 217 -27.87 -16.78 -8.49
C PHE A 217 -27.78 -15.29 -8.18
N ILE A 218 -28.63 -14.47 -8.81
CA ILE A 218 -28.69 -13.03 -8.53
C ILE A 218 -29.14 -12.80 -7.09
N PHE A 219 -30.19 -13.51 -6.66
CA PHE A 219 -30.69 -13.43 -5.29
C PHE A 219 -29.61 -13.84 -4.27
N LEU A 220 -28.88 -14.93 -4.54
CA LEU A 220 -27.77 -15.38 -3.71
C LEU A 220 -26.67 -14.33 -3.61
N ALA A 221 -26.30 -13.67 -4.72
CA ALA A 221 -25.28 -12.62 -4.72
C ALA A 221 -25.74 -11.38 -3.91
N ILE A 222 -27.00 -10.96 -4.07
CA ILE A 222 -27.59 -9.84 -3.30
C ILE A 222 -27.54 -10.16 -1.80
N GLN A 223 -27.95 -11.37 -1.42
CA GLN A 223 -27.95 -11.83 -0.04
C GLN A 223 -26.54 -12.02 0.51
N GLY A 224 -25.59 -12.49 -0.32
CA GLY A 224 -24.19 -12.68 0.01
C GLY A 224 -23.50 -11.40 0.46
N ASN A 225 -23.86 -10.26 -0.15
CA ASN A 225 -23.36 -8.94 0.25
C ASN A 225 -23.66 -8.60 1.72
N ARG A 226 -24.69 -9.24 2.31
CA ARG A 226 -25.13 -9.03 3.68
C ARG A 226 -24.64 -10.12 4.62
N ALA A 227 -24.75 -11.37 4.17
CA ALA A 227 -24.32 -12.54 4.93
C ALA A 227 -22.82 -12.48 5.24
N GLY A 228 -22.01 -11.96 4.31
CA GLY A 228 -20.57 -11.78 4.51
C GLY A 228 -20.24 -10.95 5.76
N PRO A 229 -20.65 -9.66 5.82
CA PRO A 229 -20.39 -8.83 7.00
C PRO A 229 -21.02 -9.36 8.28
N ILE A 230 -22.21 -9.98 8.18
CA ILE A 230 -22.87 -10.61 9.32
C ILE A 230 -22.01 -11.74 9.88
N ALA A 231 -21.39 -12.58 9.06
CA ALA A 231 -20.52 -13.66 9.55
C ALA A 231 -19.31 -13.16 10.37
N HIS A 232 -18.90 -11.90 10.22
CA HIS A 232 -17.85 -11.24 11.01
C HIS A 232 -18.37 -10.32 12.12
N TYR A 233 -19.67 -10.35 12.45
CA TYR A 233 -20.21 -9.48 13.49
C TYR A 233 -19.48 -9.69 14.82
N TRP A 234 -19.14 -10.94 15.17
CA TRP A 234 -18.43 -11.26 16.40
C TRP A 234 -16.99 -10.75 16.37
N TYR A 235 -16.27 -10.97 15.26
CA TYR A 235 -14.93 -10.39 15.05
C TYR A 235 -14.92 -8.87 15.25
N PHE A 236 -15.91 -8.14 14.69
CA PHE A 236 -16.01 -6.70 14.89
C PHE A 236 -16.26 -6.30 16.34
N ARG A 237 -16.99 -7.14 17.11
CA ARG A 237 -17.21 -6.93 18.54
C ARG A 237 -15.94 -7.19 19.35
N LEU A 238 -15.22 -8.28 19.07
CA LEU A 238 -13.91 -8.58 19.69
C LEU A 238 -12.92 -7.43 19.45
N LYS A 239 -12.95 -6.84 18.25
CA LYS A 239 -12.15 -5.66 17.88
C LYS A 239 -12.68 -4.33 18.39
N ARG A 240 -13.79 -4.33 19.14
CA ARG A 240 -14.44 -3.13 19.70
C ARG A 240 -14.74 -2.04 18.64
N MET A 241 -15.03 -2.44 17.40
CA MET A 241 -15.24 -1.49 16.31
C MET A 241 -16.60 -0.80 16.41
N ASP A 242 -16.63 0.52 16.26
CA ASP A 242 -17.88 1.27 16.14
C ASP A 242 -18.55 1.05 14.76
N LYS A 243 -19.80 1.50 14.58
CA LYS A 243 -20.53 1.32 13.31
C LYS A 243 -19.85 2.00 12.12
N LYS A 244 -19.12 3.10 12.34
CA LYS A 244 -18.45 3.86 11.27
C LYS A 244 -17.20 3.13 10.80
N GLN A 245 -16.41 2.64 11.75
CA GLN A 245 -15.24 1.79 11.56
C GLN A 245 -15.63 0.48 10.88
N GLN A 246 -16.69 -0.19 11.32
CA GLN A 246 -17.21 -1.39 10.67
C GLN A 246 -17.57 -1.11 9.21
N LYS A 247 -18.32 -0.03 8.92
CA LYS A 247 -18.69 0.33 7.55
C LYS A 247 -17.46 0.61 6.67
N ALA A 248 -16.46 1.31 7.20
CA ALA A 248 -15.21 1.57 6.50
C ALA A 248 -14.43 0.27 6.23
N PHE A 249 -14.35 -0.60 7.23
CA PHE A 249 -13.71 -1.91 7.13
C PHE A 249 -14.38 -2.78 6.05
N ILE A 250 -15.71 -2.89 6.10
CA ILE A 250 -16.50 -3.65 5.13
C ILE A 250 -16.31 -3.09 3.73
N LYS A 251 -16.27 -1.76 3.56
CA LYS A 251 -16.02 -1.13 2.26
C LYS A 251 -14.64 -1.53 1.69
N ASN A 252 -13.60 -1.53 2.52
CA ASN A 252 -12.24 -1.90 2.11
C ASN A 252 -12.12 -3.37 1.69
N TYR A 253 -12.96 -4.25 2.26
CA TYR A 253 -12.98 -5.68 1.96
C TYR A 253 -14.27 -6.13 1.25
N HIS A 254 -14.97 -5.23 0.57
CA HIS A 254 -16.33 -5.46 0.07
C HIS A 254 -16.44 -6.73 -0.78
N TRP A 255 -15.54 -6.89 -1.76
CA TRP A 255 -15.51 -8.08 -2.62
C TRP A 255 -15.18 -9.37 -1.87
N SER A 256 -14.39 -9.28 -0.79
CA SER A 256 -14.10 -10.44 0.06
C SER A 256 -15.33 -10.86 0.85
N TYR A 257 -16.05 -9.88 1.42
CA TYR A 257 -17.30 -10.12 2.14
C TYR A 257 -18.39 -10.66 1.23
N LEU A 258 -18.59 -10.06 0.05
CA LEU A 258 -19.54 -10.52 -0.95
C LEU A 258 -19.27 -11.99 -1.31
N ASN A 259 -18.03 -12.30 -1.68
CA ASN A 259 -17.66 -13.65 -2.10
C ASN A 259 -17.77 -14.69 -0.96
N PHE A 260 -17.34 -14.33 0.26
CA PHE A 260 -17.52 -15.18 1.44
C PHE A 260 -19.01 -15.48 1.66
N GLY A 261 -19.84 -14.43 1.72
CA GLY A 261 -21.27 -14.56 1.99
C GLY A 261 -22.01 -15.34 0.92
N THR A 262 -21.70 -15.11 -0.36
CA THR A 262 -22.31 -15.84 -1.48
C THR A 262 -22.01 -17.34 -1.41
N VAL A 263 -20.75 -17.73 -1.15
CA VAL A 263 -20.40 -19.15 -1.02
C VAL A 263 -20.99 -19.75 0.25
N ALA A 264 -20.94 -19.03 1.38
CA ALA A 264 -21.51 -19.46 2.65
C ALA A 264 -23.01 -19.78 2.53
N LEU A 265 -23.78 -18.92 1.86
CA LEU A 265 -25.20 -19.15 1.57
C LEU A 265 -25.40 -20.24 0.52
N GLY A 266 -24.54 -20.31 -0.50
CA GLY A 266 -24.62 -21.36 -1.52
C GLY A 266 -24.46 -22.76 -0.94
N LEU A 267 -23.60 -22.93 0.07
CA LEU A 267 -23.46 -24.21 0.78
C LEU A 267 -24.69 -24.55 1.64
N GLN A 268 -25.49 -23.55 2.04
CA GLN A 268 -26.69 -23.73 2.85
C GLN A 268 -27.95 -24.13 2.06
N PHE A 269 -27.89 -24.35 0.74
CA PHE A 269 -29.09 -24.64 -0.08
C PHE A 269 -29.89 -25.89 0.33
N ILE A 270 -29.30 -26.81 1.09
CA ILE A 270 -29.97 -28.03 1.57
C ILE A 270 -30.54 -27.77 2.98
N PRO A 271 -31.87 -27.72 3.19
CA PRO A 271 -32.50 -27.25 4.44
C PRO A 271 -32.04 -27.96 5.70
N ILE A 272 -31.84 -29.27 5.65
CA ILE A 272 -31.41 -30.08 6.81
C ILE A 272 -29.91 -29.90 7.07
N LEU A 273 -29.12 -29.76 6.00
CA LEU A 273 -27.68 -29.59 6.10
C LEU A 273 -27.29 -28.15 6.45
N SER A 274 -28.18 -27.17 6.24
CA SER A 274 -27.89 -25.74 6.46
C SER A 274 -27.47 -25.43 7.89
N ILE A 275 -27.98 -26.19 8.87
CA ILE A 275 -27.61 -26.11 10.29
C ILE A 275 -26.12 -26.45 10.50
N LEU A 276 -25.67 -27.59 9.98
CA LEU A 276 -24.26 -27.98 10.04
C LEU A 276 -23.40 -26.97 9.28
N ILE A 277 -23.89 -26.48 8.14
CA ILE A 277 -23.18 -25.49 7.35
C ILE A 277 -23.05 -24.15 8.10
N ALA A 278 -24.04 -23.73 8.89
CA ALA A 278 -23.93 -22.53 9.72
C ALA A 278 -22.73 -22.59 10.70
N PHE A 279 -22.53 -23.74 11.36
CA PHE A 279 -21.33 -23.96 12.19
C PHE A 279 -20.04 -23.91 11.37
N THR A 280 -20.02 -24.55 10.19
CA THR A 280 -18.83 -24.48 9.32
C THR A 280 -18.56 -23.08 8.79
N ASN A 281 -19.61 -22.29 8.54
CA ASN A 281 -19.48 -20.88 8.15
C ASN A 281 -18.89 -20.05 9.30
N ALA A 282 -19.29 -20.29 10.54
CA ALA A 282 -18.69 -19.66 11.72
C ALA A 282 -17.20 -20.01 11.87
N ILE A 283 -16.81 -21.27 11.66
CA ILE A 283 -15.39 -21.68 11.61
C ILE A 283 -14.66 -20.96 10.47
N GLY A 284 -15.24 -20.96 9.27
CA GLY A 284 -14.65 -20.29 8.11
C GLY A 284 -14.44 -18.79 8.36
N ALA A 285 -15.40 -18.13 9.00
CA ALA A 285 -15.31 -16.75 9.43
C ALA A 285 -14.17 -16.55 10.44
N ALA A 286 -14.02 -17.42 11.44
CA ALA A 286 -12.92 -17.35 12.41
C ALA A 286 -11.54 -17.51 11.74
N LEU A 287 -11.39 -18.51 10.86
CA LEU A 287 -10.17 -18.72 10.07
C LEU A 287 -9.85 -17.53 9.16
N TRP A 288 -10.87 -16.84 8.65
CA TRP A 288 -10.67 -15.63 7.87
C TRP A 288 -10.25 -14.45 8.74
N ALA A 289 -10.89 -14.25 9.90
CA ALA A 289 -10.52 -13.25 10.90
C ALA A 289 -9.06 -13.38 11.35
N ILE A 290 -8.61 -14.60 11.65
CA ILE A 290 -7.19 -14.89 11.99
C ILE A 290 -6.24 -14.39 10.90
N ARG A 291 -6.62 -14.56 9.63
CA ARG A 291 -5.78 -14.08 8.53
C ARG A 291 -5.81 -12.56 8.39
N LEU A 292 -6.95 -11.92 8.65
CA LEU A 292 -7.03 -10.47 8.69
C LEU A 292 -6.11 -9.91 9.78
N GLU A 293 -6.12 -10.51 10.97
CA GLU A 293 -5.17 -10.19 12.04
C GLU A 293 -3.71 -10.36 11.62
N TYR A 294 -3.38 -11.49 10.99
CA TYR A 294 -2.02 -11.71 10.49
C TYR A 294 -1.59 -10.64 9.47
N ARG A 295 -2.49 -10.27 8.55
CA ARG A 295 -2.22 -9.21 7.56
C ARG A 295 -2.01 -7.86 8.24
N GLU A 296 -2.87 -7.50 9.18
CA GLU A 296 -2.73 -6.26 9.95
C GLU A 296 -1.41 -6.21 10.73
N ARG A 297 -1.03 -7.30 11.39
CA ARG A 297 0.26 -7.40 12.12
C ARG A 297 1.44 -7.22 11.17
N LYS A 298 1.43 -7.89 10.01
CA LYS A 298 2.49 -7.74 9.00
C LYS A 298 2.58 -6.32 8.46
N HIS A 299 1.45 -5.66 8.19
CA HIS A 299 1.43 -4.27 7.76
C HIS A 299 1.95 -3.32 8.85
N ARG A 300 1.58 -3.53 10.12
CA ARG A 300 2.12 -2.76 11.25
C ARG A 300 3.63 -2.96 11.40
N GLN A 301 4.12 -4.19 11.30
CA GLN A 301 5.55 -4.50 11.35
C GLN A 301 6.32 -3.83 10.21
N ALA A 302 5.81 -3.90 8.97
CA ALA A 302 6.43 -3.24 7.81
C ALA A 302 6.41 -1.70 7.95
N SER A 303 5.33 -1.14 8.49
CA SER A 303 5.24 0.30 8.77
C SER A 303 6.28 0.70 9.83
N ASN A 304 6.39 -0.06 10.92
CA ASN A 304 7.33 0.21 12.00
C ASN A 304 8.78 0.04 11.54
N SER A 305 9.08 -0.94 10.68
CA SER A 305 10.42 -1.07 10.09
C SER A 305 10.76 0.12 9.19
N ASN A 306 9.82 0.61 8.40
CA ASN A 306 10.04 1.79 7.56
C ASN A 306 10.27 3.05 8.40
N ILE A 307 9.52 3.23 9.49
CA ILE A 307 9.73 4.33 10.44
C ILE A 307 11.10 4.22 11.10
N THR A 308 11.49 3.02 11.55
CA THR A 308 12.80 2.78 12.18
C THR A 308 13.94 3.06 11.18
N GLN A 309 13.81 2.60 9.93
CA GLN A 309 14.77 2.89 8.86
C GLN A 309 14.84 4.40 8.58
N HIS A 310 13.70 5.09 8.52
CA HIS A 310 13.68 6.54 8.31
C HIS A 310 14.31 7.31 9.47
N ILE A 311 14.10 6.89 10.72
CA ILE A 311 14.74 7.47 11.90
C ILE A 311 16.25 7.18 11.88
N VAL A 312 16.68 5.96 11.58
CA VAL A 312 18.11 5.60 11.48
C VAL A 312 18.79 6.39 10.37
N GLU A 313 18.14 6.55 9.22
CA GLU A 313 18.68 7.34 8.12
C GLU A 313 18.73 8.83 8.47
N ARG A 314 17.72 9.35 9.16
CA ARG A 314 17.71 10.74 9.66
C ARG A 314 18.76 10.97 10.75
N LEU A 315 19.03 9.98 11.61
CA LEU A 315 20.11 10.04 12.59
C LEU A 315 21.48 9.92 11.92
N ARG A 316 21.60 9.14 10.84
CA ARG A 316 22.81 9.06 10.01
C ARG A 316 23.07 10.38 9.27
N THR A 317 22.03 11.05 8.75
CA THR A 317 22.20 12.38 8.12
C THR A 317 22.52 13.48 9.14
N LEU A 318 21.99 13.40 10.36
CA LEU A 318 22.31 14.31 11.45
C LEU A 318 23.71 14.09 12.06
N THR A 319 24.34 12.93 11.82
CA THR A 319 25.70 12.60 12.29
C THR A 319 26.78 12.67 11.21
N ALA A 320 26.39 12.83 9.93
CA ALA A 320 27.30 13.18 8.86
C ALA A 320 27.68 14.67 8.95
N MET A 321 28.95 15.01 8.70
CA MET A 321 29.37 16.41 8.58
C MET A 321 28.47 17.12 7.54
N PRO A 322 28.16 18.42 7.73
CA PRO A 322 27.35 19.15 6.75
C PRO A 322 27.96 19.00 5.35
N PRO A 323 27.13 18.84 4.29
CA PRO A 323 27.63 18.67 2.94
C PRO A 323 28.56 19.84 2.59
N PHE A 324 29.73 19.53 2.06
CA PHE A 324 30.67 20.56 1.65
C PHE A 324 30.10 21.28 0.44
N SER A 325 29.96 22.61 0.55
CA SER A 325 29.54 23.48 -0.55
C SER A 325 30.29 24.79 -0.48
N ILE A 326 30.77 25.27 -1.63
CA ILE A 326 31.48 26.54 -1.72
C ILE A 326 31.06 27.29 -2.97
N PHE A 327 30.93 28.61 -2.85
CA PHE A 327 30.47 29.50 -3.90
C PHE A 327 31.38 30.71 -4.02
N ARG A 328 31.38 31.33 -5.20
CA ARG A 328 32.08 32.59 -5.49
C ARG A 328 31.28 33.47 -6.43
N GLN A 329 31.60 34.75 -6.46
CA GLN A 329 31.09 35.65 -7.49
C GLN A 329 31.84 35.42 -8.81
N PRO A 330 31.21 35.71 -9.97
CA PRO A 330 31.91 35.70 -11.24
C PRO A 330 33.17 36.57 -11.19
N ASN A 331 34.28 36.08 -11.72
CA ASN A 331 35.58 36.77 -11.79
C ASN A 331 36.26 37.03 -10.44
N THR A 332 35.87 36.29 -9.39
CA THR A 332 36.53 36.32 -8.07
C THR A 332 37.21 34.99 -7.76
N ALA A 333 38.09 34.95 -6.75
CA ALA A 333 38.65 33.70 -6.25
C ALA A 333 37.65 32.97 -5.35
N PHE A 334 37.73 31.63 -5.28
CA PHE A 334 36.98 30.89 -4.26
C PHE A 334 37.46 31.27 -2.86
N PRO A 335 36.55 31.36 -1.87
CA PRO A 335 36.95 31.66 -0.49
C PRO A 335 37.85 30.54 0.06
N THR A 336 38.70 30.86 1.03
CA THR A 336 39.58 29.88 1.65
C THR A 336 38.75 28.88 2.48
N SER A 337 38.99 27.60 2.29
CA SER A 337 38.32 26.51 3.01
C SER A 337 39.34 25.56 3.63
N SER A 338 38.90 24.66 4.52
CA SER A 338 39.76 23.62 5.10
C SER A 338 40.17 22.52 4.10
N LEU A 339 39.48 22.45 2.95
CA LEU A 339 39.78 21.54 1.85
C LEU A 339 40.44 22.32 0.68
N PRO A 340 41.26 21.65 -0.14
CA PRO A 340 41.86 22.29 -1.32
C PRO A 340 40.79 22.68 -2.33
N ASN A 341 41.07 23.73 -3.12
CA ASN A 341 40.16 24.16 -4.18
C ASN A 341 40.04 23.11 -5.28
N LEU A 342 38.86 23.06 -5.91
CA LEU A 342 38.64 22.29 -7.12
C LEU A 342 39.63 22.70 -8.22
N THR A 343 40.18 21.72 -8.93
CA THR A 343 41.11 21.96 -10.05
C THR A 343 40.51 21.51 -11.37
N SER A 344 41.09 21.98 -12.49
CA SER A 344 40.68 21.57 -13.84
C SER A 344 40.63 20.05 -14.05
N LYS A 345 41.52 19.28 -13.39
CA LYS A 345 41.52 17.82 -13.45
C LYS A 345 40.24 17.19 -12.91
N SER A 346 39.65 17.78 -11.87
CA SER A 346 38.42 17.30 -11.25
C SER A 346 37.19 17.46 -12.16
N LEU A 347 37.29 18.30 -13.20
CA LEU A 347 36.24 18.46 -14.22
C LEU A 347 36.28 17.37 -15.30
N LEU A 348 37.40 16.65 -15.47
CA LEU A 348 37.66 15.68 -16.55
C LEU A 348 36.86 14.38 -16.41
N LYS A 349 35.54 14.48 -16.54
CA LYS A 349 34.57 13.38 -16.49
C LYS A 349 33.32 13.77 -17.26
N LYS A 350 32.38 12.84 -17.31
CA LYS A 350 31.03 13.08 -17.83
C LYS A 350 30.16 13.69 -16.74
N TRP A 351 29.44 14.74 -17.11
CA TRP A 351 28.49 15.46 -16.28
C TRP A 351 27.12 15.50 -16.93
N TRP A 352 26.07 15.43 -16.13
CA TRP A 352 24.69 15.64 -16.53
C TRP A 352 24.26 17.06 -16.22
N VAL A 353 23.72 17.77 -17.20
CA VAL A 353 23.11 19.09 -16.96
C VAL A 353 21.68 18.84 -16.51
N THR A 354 21.42 19.08 -15.23
CA THR A 354 20.14 18.75 -14.59
C THR A 354 19.22 19.96 -14.49
N THR A 355 19.80 21.14 -14.33
CA THR A 355 19.04 22.37 -14.16
C THR A 355 19.78 23.48 -14.89
N SER A 356 19.04 24.36 -15.56
CA SER A 356 19.64 25.45 -16.33
C SER A 356 18.75 26.68 -16.35
N SER A 357 19.36 27.86 -16.47
CA SER A 357 18.66 29.11 -16.83
C SER A 357 18.80 29.48 -18.32
N LEU A 358 19.57 28.72 -19.10
CA LEU A 358 19.84 29.02 -20.51
C LEU A 358 18.65 28.64 -21.40
N PRO A 359 18.04 29.59 -22.14
CA PRO A 359 16.84 29.33 -22.94
C PRO A 359 16.99 28.24 -24.01
N MET A 360 18.21 28.03 -24.53
CA MET A 360 18.49 27.01 -25.55
C MET A 360 18.19 25.58 -25.08
N TRP A 361 18.22 25.33 -23.77
CA TRP A 361 17.97 24.00 -23.20
C TRP A 361 16.49 23.69 -22.96
N LYS A 362 15.58 24.66 -23.13
CA LYS A 362 14.13 24.42 -22.93
C LYS A 362 13.54 23.35 -23.85
N SER A 363 14.11 23.20 -25.04
CA SER A 363 13.70 22.24 -26.07
C SER A 363 14.59 20.98 -26.12
N ALA A 364 15.49 20.80 -25.16
CA ALA A 364 16.40 19.66 -25.06
C ALA A 364 16.06 18.75 -23.87
N LYS A 365 16.59 17.53 -23.91
CA LYS A 365 16.56 16.54 -22.83
C LYS A 365 17.84 15.68 -22.87
N ASN A 366 18.12 14.95 -21.79
CA ASN A 366 19.27 14.05 -21.67
C ASN A 366 20.60 14.74 -22.01
N ILE A 367 20.81 15.94 -21.47
CA ILE A 367 21.99 16.76 -21.77
C ILE A 367 23.17 16.26 -20.95
N THR A 368 24.26 15.91 -21.63
CA THR A 368 25.51 15.49 -20.99
C THR A 368 26.69 16.23 -21.58
N ILE A 369 27.62 16.63 -20.74
CA ILE A 369 28.87 17.28 -21.12
C ILE A 369 30.02 16.37 -20.71
N THR A 370 30.91 16.03 -21.63
CA THR A 370 32.08 15.19 -21.36
C THR A 370 33.33 16.00 -21.58
N TYR A 371 34.06 16.24 -20.49
CA TYR A 371 35.32 16.95 -20.50
C TYR A 371 36.48 15.97 -20.56
N THR A 372 37.37 16.14 -21.54
CA THR A 372 38.60 15.33 -21.66
C THR A 372 39.83 16.21 -21.84
N ALA A 373 41.00 15.72 -21.43
CA ALA A 373 42.23 16.49 -21.58
C ALA A 373 42.63 16.60 -23.06
N VAL A 374 43.08 17.78 -23.48
CA VAL A 374 43.64 17.96 -24.83
C VAL A 374 45.11 17.51 -24.82
N PRO A 375 45.52 16.48 -25.59
CA PRO A 375 46.88 15.95 -25.52
C PRO A 375 47.98 16.97 -25.83
N SER A 376 47.70 17.94 -26.71
CA SER A 376 48.64 18.97 -27.15
C SER A 376 48.65 20.23 -26.27
N SER A 377 47.69 20.39 -25.36
CA SER A 377 47.58 21.55 -24.48
C SER A 377 47.00 21.09 -23.14
N PRO A 378 47.86 20.72 -22.17
CA PRO A 378 47.43 20.11 -20.91
C PRO A 378 46.46 20.96 -20.08
N SER A 379 46.48 22.28 -20.29
CA SER A 379 45.61 23.22 -19.58
C SER A 379 44.27 23.45 -20.29
N ALA A 380 44.14 23.04 -21.55
CA ALA A 380 42.89 23.12 -22.32
C ALA A 380 42.06 21.83 -22.17
N ILE A 381 40.74 21.99 -22.23
CA ILE A 381 39.78 20.90 -22.06
C ILE A 381 38.99 20.74 -23.36
N ASP A 382 38.90 19.50 -23.86
CA ASP A 382 38.01 19.14 -24.96
C ASP A 382 36.60 18.91 -24.42
N ASP A 383 35.63 19.62 -24.98
CA ASP A 383 34.25 19.69 -24.49
C ASP A 383 33.29 19.07 -25.51
N MET A 384 32.73 17.92 -25.16
CA MET A 384 31.73 17.21 -25.97
C MET A 384 30.37 17.20 -25.28
N ILE A 385 29.42 17.94 -25.86
CA ILE A 385 28.04 18.01 -25.38
C ILE A 385 27.17 17.10 -26.24
N HIS A 386 26.39 16.23 -25.60
CA HIS A 386 25.34 15.44 -26.23
C HIS A 386 23.98 15.81 -25.66
N TYR A 387 22.97 15.90 -26.52
CA TYR A 387 21.59 16.13 -26.11
C TYR A 387 20.60 15.56 -27.13
N GLN A 388 19.35 15.42 -26.71
CA GLN A 388 18.25 15.00 -27.57
C GLN A 388 17.18 16.09 -27.64
N ALA A 389 16.42 16.11 -28.73
CA ALA A 389 15.27 17.02 -28.84
C ALA A 389 14.15 16.54 -27.91
N ARG A 390 13.61 17.46 -27.11
CA ARG A 390 12.53 17.18 -26.15
C ARG A 390 11.26 16.66 -26.82
N SER A 391 10.98 17.10 -28.05
CA SER A 391 9.83 16.65 -28.84
C SER A 391 10.03 15.30 -29.53
N SER A 392 11.22 14.70 -29.47
CA SER A 392 11.49 13.46 -30.18
C SER A 392 10.75 12.28 -29.53
N THR A 393 9.94 11.60 -30.35
CA THR A 393 9.23 10.36 -30.00
C THR A 393 9.91 9.11 -30.56
N ALA A 394 11.04 9.26 -31.26
CA ALA A 394 11.79 8.14 -31.84
C ALA A 394 12.49 7.31 -30.74
N SER A 395 12.66 6.01 -30.99
CA SER A 395 13.35 5.08 -30.07
C SER A 395 14.42 4.28 -30.82
N PRO A 396 15.73 4.54 -30.59
CA PRO A 396 16.27 5.60 -29.72
C PRO A 396 16.12 6.99 -30.37
N ALA A 397 15.94 8.02 -29.53
CA ALA A 397 15.87 9.39 -30.00
C ALA A 397 17.23 9.82 -30.60
N PRO A 398 17.25 10.50 -31.75
CA PRO A 398 18.48 10.95 -32.40
C PRO A 398 19.25 11.89 -31.48
N VAL A 399 20.52 11.56 -31.25
CA VAL A 399 21.44 12.35 -30.43
C VAL A 399 22.08 13.45 -31.29
N LYS A 400 22.03 14.67 -30.80
CA LYS A 400 22.75 15.82 -31.34
C LYS A 400 24.01 16.06 -30.51
N SER A 401 25.06 16.55 -31.18
CA SER A 401 26.35 16.83 -30.55
C SER A 401 26.82 18.26 -30.80
N ILE A 402 27.44 18.87 -29.80
CA ILE A 402 28.19 20.13 -29.91
C ILE A 402 29.61 19.86 -29.41
N HIS A 403 30.61 20.24 -30.20
CA HIS A 403 32.01 20.01 -29.88
C HIS A 403 32.76 21.34 -29.85
N GLY A 404 33.56 21.55 -28.81
CA GLY A 404 34.44 22.70 -28.68
C GLY A 404 35.68 22.41 -27.83
N VAL A 405 36.46 23.46 -27.62
CA VAL A 405 37.64 23.44 -26.75
C VAL A 405 37.59 24.63 -25.80
N ASP A 406 37.82 24.36 -24.53
CA ASP A 406 37.90 25.32 -23.45
C ASP A 406 39.35 25.70 -23.19
N TYR A 407 39.67 26.97 -23.45
CA TYR A 407 40.98 27.55 -23.17
C TYR A 407 40.93 28.28 -21.84
N PRO A 408 41.80 27.96 -20.87
CA PRO A 408 41.79 28.63 -19.58
C PRO A 408 42.11 30.12 -19.75
N LEU A 409 41.42 30.97 -19.00
CA LEU A 409 41.61 32.43 -19.03
C LEU A 409 42.82 32.88 -18.21
N THR A 410 43.31 32.02 -17.32
CA THR A 410 44.46 32.24 -16.43
C THR A 410 45.27 30.96 -16.33
N ASP A 411 46.55 31.06 -15.97
CA ASP A 411 47.40 29.89 -15.73
C ASP A 411 47.15 29.23 -14.37
N ASP A 412 46.28 29.82 -13.54
CA ASP A 412 45.89 29.28 -12.24
C ASP A 412 44.86 28.14 -12.41
N PRO A 413 45.22 26.88 -12.08
CA PRO A 413 44.34 25.73 -12.25
C PRO A 413 43.11 25.76 -11.34
N THR A 414 43.07 26.64 -10.33
CA THR A 414 41.94 26.84 -9.41
C THR A 414 41.00 27.96 -9.86
N SER A 415 41.41 28.76 -10.85
CA SER A 415 40.57 29.84 -11.39
C SER A 415 39.32 29.30 -12.08
N LEU A 416 39.38 28.10 -12.69
CA LEU A 416 38.25 27.42 -13.33
C LEU A 416 37.40 28.33 -14.23
N SER A 417 38.07 29.18 -15.01
CA SER A 417 37.45 30.15 -15.92
C SER A 417 38.00 29.92 -17.32
N TYR A 418 37.12 29.77 -18.29
CA TYR A 418 37.45 29.30 -19.63
C TYR A 418 36.84 30.18 -20.71
N LYS A 419 37.55 30.26 -21.84
CA LYS A 419 37.02 30.71 -23.12
C LYS A 419 36.78 29.48 -24.00
N TRP A 420 35.53 29.19 -24.25
CA TRP A 420 35.11 28.12 -25.14
C TRP A 420 35.18 28.57 -26.59
N ARG A 421 35.61 27.67 -27.48
CA ARG A 421 35.57 27.85 -28.94
C ARG A 421 35.05 26.59 -29.60
N GLY A 422 34.01 26.73 -30.42
CA GLY A 422 33.43 25.62 -31.16
C GLY A 422 34.39 25.03 -32.20
N LYS A 423 34.21 23.76 -32.54
CA LYS A 423 34.94 23.06 -33.62
C LYS A 423 34.11 22.99 -34.90
N GLY A 424 34.79 22.83 -36.04
CA GLY A 424 34.15 22.72 -37.35
C GLY A 424 33.40 24.00 -37.75
N TRP A 425 32.13 23.87 -38.12
CA TRP A 425 31.28 25.01 -38.51
C TRP A 425 31.00 25.98 -37.35
N LEU A 426 31.18 25.55 -36.10
CA LEU A 426 31.00 26.35 -34.88
C LEU A 426 32.25 27.19 -34.51
N MET A 427 33.31 27.21 -35.32
CA MET A 427 34.53 27.98 -35.00
C MET A 427 34.33 29.50 -34.87
N ILE A 428 33.23 30.03 -35.38
CA ILE A 428 32.83 31.44 -35.21
C ILE A 428 32.16 31.71 -33.86
N ALA A 429 31.68 30.67 -33.18
CA ALA A 429 31.03 30.78 -31.88
C ALA A 429 32.10 30.69 -30.77
N THR A 430 32.05 31.68 -29.87
CA THR A 430 32.87 31.70 -28.66
C THR A 430 32.01 32.10 -27.48
N SER A 431 32.30 31.54 -26.32
CA SER A 431 31.66 31.92 -25.06
C SER A 431 32.70 31.95 -23.95
N ARG A 432 32.38 32.62 -22.85
CA ARG A 432 33.19 32.61 -21.62
C ARG A 432 32.35 32.03 -20.52
N TRP A 433 32.92 31.11 -19.76
CA TRP A 433 32.24 30.48 -18.64
C TRP A 433 33.20 30.19 -17.50
N GLN A 434 32.65 30.03 -16.31
CA GLN A 434 33.43 29.74 -15.11
C GLN A 434 32.62 28.95 -14.10
N VAL A 435 33.28 28.10 -13.32
CA VAL A 435 32.65 27.44 -12.18
C VAL A 435 32.40 28.47 -11.08
N VAL A 436 31.17 28.62 -10.60
CA VAL A 436 30.80 29.57 -9.53
C VAL A 436 30.37 28.88 -8.23
N GLY A 437 30.15 27.57 -8.26
CA GLY A 437 29.95 26.77 -7.06
C GLY A 437 30.24 25.30 -7.30
N TYR A 438 30.58 24.56 -6.24
CA TYR A 438 30.74 23.11 -6.27
C TYR A 438 30.59 22.51 -4.88
N GLY A 439 30.27 21.21 -4.83
CA GLY A 439 30.10 20.52 -3.56
C GLY A 439 29.72 19.05 -3.68
N GLY A 440 29.44 18.45 -2.52
CA GLY A 440 29.06 17.05 -2.36
C GLY A 440 29.03 16.64 -0.89
N ARG A 441 28.47 15.46 -0.62
CA ARG A 441 28.32 14.94 0.74
C ARG A 441 29.61 14.35 1.30
N ASP A 442 30.33 13.60 0.49
CA ASP A 442 31.56 12.90 0.88
C ASP A 442 32.82 13.53 0.27
N VAL A 443 32.87 14.86 0.23
CA VAL A 443 34.01 15.59 -0.33
C VAL A 443 35.20 15.47 0.62
N LYS A 444 36.31 14.98 0.08
CA LYS A 444 37.54 14.77 0.84
C LYS A 444 38.76 15.11 -0.01
N GLU A 445 39.85 15.46 0.68
CA GLU A 445 41.15 15.56 0.05
C GLU A 445 41.78 14.17 -0.07
N LEU A 446 42.17 13.79 -1.28
CA LEU A 446 42.95 12.60 -1.56
C LEU A 446 44.18 13.01 -2.37
N HIS A 447 45.39 12.83 -1.81
CA HIS A 447 46.65 13.19 -2.47
C HIS A 447 46.72 14.65 -2.98
N GLY A 448 46.19 15.62 -2.22
CA GLY A 448 46.18 17.04 -2.63
C GLY A 448 45.12 17.40 -3.68
N VAL A 449 44.22 16.47 -4.02
CA VAL A 449 43.13 16.68 -4.97
C VAL A 449 41.79 16.50 -4.28
N LEU A 450 40.84 17.37 -4.58
CA LEU A 450 39.47 17.28 -4.10
C LEU A 450 38.72 16.15 -4.82
N GLU A 451 38.33 15.11 -4.09
CA GLU A 451 37.51 13.99 -4.56
C GLU A 451 36.11 14.02 -3.93
N GLY A 452 35.16 13.30 -4.52
CA GLY A 452 33.79 13.21 -3.99
C GLY A 452 32.87 14.39 -4.37
N VAL A 453 33.29 15.24 -5.32
CA VAL A 453 32.47 16.35 -5.83
C VAL A 453 31.35 15.81 -6.73
N GLU A 454 30.12 15.93 -6.24
CA GLU A 454 28.89 15.40 -6.85
C GLU A 454 28.28 16.38 -7.84
N TRP A 455 28.45 17.69 -7.61
CA TRP A 455 27.86 18.75 -8.43
C TRP A 455 28.78 19.95 -8.59
N VAL A 456 28.60 20.66 -9.71
CA VAL A 456 29.22 21.95 -10.01
C VAL A 456 28.18 22.88 -10.63
N VAL A 457 28.32 24.19 -10.38
CA VAL A 457 27.50 25.23 -11.01
C VAL A 457 28.39 26.06 -11.90
N THR A 458 28.03 26.15 -13.18
CA THR A 458 28.78 26.92 -14.18
C THR A 458 27.99 28.16 -14.59
N TYR A 459 28.64 29.32 -14.53
CA TYR A 459 28.12 30.59 -15.03
C TYR A 459 28.67 30.87 -16.43
N PHE A 460 27.79 31.23 -17.35
CA PHE A 460 28.10 31.64 -18.72
C PHE A 460 27.87 33.14 -18.87
N GLU A 461 28.86 33.85 -19.41
CA GLU A 461 28.72 35.25 -19.81
C GLU A 461 27.82 35.39 -21.04
N LYS A 462 27.18 36.56 -21.18
CA LYS A 462 26.41 36.89 -22.38
C LYS A 462 27.34 36.85 -23.60
N SER A 463 26.98 36.03 -24.57
CA SER A 463 27.65 35.93 -25.87
C SER A 463 26.80 36.57 -26.97
N LEU A 464 27.30 36.55 -28.21
CA LEU A 464 26.52 36.99 -29.38
C LEU A 464 25.28 36.10 -29.64
N PHE A 465 25.30 34.84 -29.18
CA PHE A 465 24.28 33.85 -29.51
C PHE A 465 23.46 33.39 -28.30
N THR A 466 23.93 33.68 -27.08
CA THR A 466 23.31 33.22 -25.84
C THR A 466 23.31 34.32 -24.78
N PRO A 467 22.20 34.50 -24.03
CA PRO A 467 22.22 35.36 -22.84
C PRO A 467 23.11 34.76 -21.75
N ALA A 468 23.43 35.55 -20.73
CA ALA A 468 24.08 35.02 -19.54
C ALA A 468 23.18 33.97 -18.86
N GLY A 469 23.79 32.94 -18.27
CA GLY A 469 23.02 31.87 -17.64
C GLY A 469 23.83 30.97 -16.72
N LEU A 470 23.12 30.09 -16.02
CA LEU A 470 23.67 29.09 -15.12
C LEU A 470 23.29 27.69 -15.60
N ASP A 471 24.21 26.75 -15.45
CA ASP A 471 23.95 25.32 -15.50
C ASP A 471 24.37 24.68 -14.17
N ILE A 472 23.50 23.84 -13.62
CA ILE A 472 23.84 22.90 -12.55
C ILE A 472 24.16 21.57 -13.22
N MET A 473 25.39 21.12 -13.00
CA MET A 473 25.94 19.91 -13.55
C MET A 473 26.20 18.91 -12.43
N THR A 474 25.82 17.66 -12.62
CA THR A 474 25.93 16.60 -11.61
C THR A 474 26.58 15.35 -12.19
N VAL A 475 27.20 14.54 -11.35
CA VAL A 475 27.80 13.26 -11.79
C VAL A 475 26.71 12.23 -12.09
N ASP A 476 25.64 12.22 -11.29
CA ASP A 476 24.51 11.31 -11.42
C ASP A 476 23.49 11.82 -12.46
N LYS A 477 22.85 10.90 -13.20
CA LYS A 477 21.75 11.24 -14.12
C LYS A 477 20.55 11.82 -13.36
N ASP A 478 20.28 11.32 -12.15
CA ASP A 478 19.08 11.72 -11.41
C ASP A 478 19.22 13.11 -10.78
N GLY A 479 20.45 13.63 -10.67
CA GLY A 479 20.79 14.91 -10.08
C GLY A 479 21.22 14.81 -8.62
N VAL A 480 21.00 15.87 -7.85
CA VAL A 480 21.24 15.91 -6.41
C VAL A 480 19.93 15.74 -5.64
N ASP A 481 20.03 15.30 -4.38
CA ASP A 481 18.87 15.23 -3.48
C ASP A 481 18.31 16.63 -3.14
N GLY A 482 17.14 16.66 -2.52
CA GLY A 482 16.42 17.91 -2.22
C GLY A 482 17.19 18.87 -1.31
N ASP A 483 17.93 18.36 -0.32
CA ASP A 483 18.67 19.18 0.63
C ASP A 483 19.91 19.80 -0.05
N SER A 484 20.63 19.00 -0.82
CA SER A 484 21.73 19.47 -1.68
C SER A 484 21.26 20.49 -2.70
N PHE A 485 20.09 20.29 -3.33
CA PHE A 485 19.52 21.26 -4.26
C PHE A 485 19.17 22.59 -3.58
N SER A 486 18.56 22.56 -2.38
CA SER A 486 18.28 23.78 -1.59
C SER A 486 19.58 24.51 -1.25
N THR A 487 20.61 23.77 -0.85
CA THR A 487 21.95 24.33 -0.56
C THR A 487 22.54 25.05 -1.78
N ILE A 488 22.37 24.48 -2.99
CA ILE A 488 22.80 25.13 -4.23
C ILE A 488 22.02 26.43 -4.47
N GLN A 489 20.70 26.40 -4.30
CA GLN A 489 19.85 27.58 -4.52
C GLN A 489 20.15 28.70 -3.53
N GLU A 490 20.29 28.37 -2.24
CA GLU A 490 20.66 29.30 -1.17
C GLU A 490 22.06 29.86 -1.39
N GLY A 491 23.04 29.01 -1.68
CA GLY A 491 24.42 29.43 -1.95
C GLY A 491 24.55 30.37 -3.14
N LEU A 492 23.77 30.16 -4.21
CA LEU A 492 23.72 31.10 -5.35
C LEU A 492 23.12 32.45 -4.95
N LYS A 493 22.07 32.45 -4.13
CA LYS A 493 21.40 33.67 -3.63
C LYS A 493 22.27 34.45 -2.65
N GLU A 494 23.02 33.75 -1.79
CA GLU A 494 23.87 34.31 -0.73
C GLU A 494 25.31 34.57 -1.19
N SER A 495 25.68 34.20 -2.42
CA SER A 495 27.00 34.46 -3.02
C SER A 495 27.42 35.94 -3.09
N GLY A 496 26.52 36.87 -2.75
CA GLY A 496 26.71 38.31 -2.82
C GLY A 496 26.67 38.89 -4.23
N SER A 497 26.35 38.07 -5.24
CA SER A 497 26.16 38.49 -6.64
C SER A 497 24.68 38.60 -6.97
N SER A 498 24.18 39.83 -7.16
CA SER A 498 22.79 40.06 -7.61
C SER A 498 22.51 39.37 -8.94
N LEU A 499 23.51 39.29 -9.82
CA LEU A 499 23.43 38.60 -11.10
C LEU A 499 23.17 37.09 -10.94
N LEU A 500 23.89 36.42 -10.03
CA LEU A 500 23.69 34.99 -9.80
C LEU A 500 22.30 34.72 -9.20
N ALA A 501 21.84 35.56 -8.28
CA ALA A 501 20.50 35.48 -7.71
C ALA A 501 19.41 35.64 -8.79
N GLU A 502 19.52 36.62 -9.69
CA GLU A 502 18.56 36.82 -10.78
C GLU A 502 18.52 35.66 -11.79
N LEU A 503 19.66 35.00 -12.03
CA LEU A 503 19.74 33.83 -12.91
C LEU A 503 19.20 32.57 -12.24
N GLN A 504 19.44 32.43 -10.93
CA GLN A 504 18.94 31.34 -10.09
C GLN A 504 17.40 31.26 -10.15
N GLU A 505 16.70 32.40 -10.07
CA GLU A 505 15.24 32.46 -10.15
C GLU A 505 14.67 32.02 -11.51
N LYS A 506 15.48 32.05 -12.57
CA LYS A 506 15.08 31.69 -13.94
C LYS A 506 15.40 30.24 -14.29
N MET A 507 15.99 29.48 -13.36
CA MET A 507 16.36 28.10 -13.58
C MET A 507 15.15 27.19 -13.77
N PHE A 508 15.28 26.19 -14.65
CA PHE A 508 14.29 25.15 -14.90
C PHE A 508 14.98 23.78 -14.96
N ASP A 509 14.25 22.74 -14.56
CA ASP A 509 14.73 21.36 -14.64
C ASP A 509 14.75 20.86 -16.09
N ILE A 510 15.81 20.13 -16.43
CA ILE A 510 16.00 19.51 -17.75
C ILE A 510 15.52 18.05 -17.67
N PRO A 511 14.59 17.60 -18.53
CA PRO A 511 14.13 16.21 -18.53
C PRO A 511 15.25 15.20 -18.83
N ARG A 512 15.25 14.06 -18.13
CA ARG A 512 16.30 13.03 -18.19
C ARG A 512 15.72 11.60 -18.27
N ASP A 513 14.99 11.27 -19.34
CA ASP A 513 14.26 9.99 -19.52
C ASP A 513 15.13 8.80 -19.96
#